data_AF-A0A6A6S120-F1
#
_entry.id   AF-A0A6A6S120-F1
#
_cell.length_a   1.000
_cell.length_b   1.000
_cell.length_c   1.000
_cell.angle_alpha   90.00
_cell.angle_beta   90.00
_cell.angle_gamma   90.00
#
_symmetry.space_group_name_H-M   'P 1'
#
loop_
_entity.id
_entity.type
_entity.pdbx_description
1 polymer ?
#
loop_
_entity_poly.entity_id
_entity_poly.type
_entity_poly.pdbx_seq_one_letter_code
_entity_poly.pdbx_strand_id
1 'polypeptide(L)'
;MDPTAGSKDDTRDSCVICLHAVTERAIAAPCNHYTFDFICLVSWLQERSTCPLCKARKVEVSAVQYDFCSPTDYKTYAVRRTHRHSIHAPYGLPRRPRRFGRVCEQPIVDVSILRRRHVYRHKLYSYHVGSNPVSGYQDIYPHMVADSSDLQSKARMWIRRELRVFSFLYTDPSDSTPTQGGATTSSNAEFLLSYVVAILKKVDLKASNGHAENLLQEHLGRDNARLFLHELKAWMRSPYSKLRDWDGEVQYREELPEPLLHLTT
;
A
#
# COMPACT_ATOMS: atom_id res chain seq x y z
N MET A 1 -19.35 3.29 46.21
CA MET A 1 -17.95 3.73 46.09
C MET A 1 -17.38 3.02 44.88
N ASP A 2 -17.15 3.79 43.80
CA ASP A 2 -16.24 3.43 42.70
C ASP A 2 -14.80 3.30 43.23
N PRO A 3 -13.91 2.64 42.47
CA PRO A 3 -13.01 3.45 41.66
C PRO A 3 -12.93 3.00 40.20
N THR A 4 -13.07 4.00 39.35
CA THR A 4 -12.81 4.05 37.91
C THR A 4 -11.30 3.86 37.66
N ALA A 5 -10.93 2.84 36.88
CA ALA A 5 -9.59 2.71 36.32
C ALA A 5 -9.65 2.99 34.81
N GLY A 6 -9.37 4.24 34.44
CA GLY A 6 -9.24 4.65 33.05
C GLY A 6 -8.00 4.02 32.41
N SER A 7 -8.20 3.20 31.38
CA SER A 7 -7.15 2.85 30.43
C SER A 7 -7.02 3.99 29.40
N LYS A 8 -6.15 4.96 29.72
CA LYS A 8 -5.55 5.84 28.72
C LYS A 8 -4.31 5.11 28.20
N ASP A 9 -4.28 4.67 26.94
CA ASP A 9 -3.14 4.83 25.99
C ASP A 9 -3.30 4.03 24.66
N ASP A 10 -4.46 4.06 23.99
CA ASP A 10 -4.62 3.41 22.65
C ASP A 10 -4.53 4.39 21.46
N THR A 11 -4.23 5.67 21.72
CA THR A 11 -4.20 6.70 20.67
C THR A 11 -2.84 6.86 19.98
N ARG A 12 -1.78 6.21 20.49
CA ARG A 12 -0.40 6.40 20.01
C ARG A 12 -0.02 5.61 18.77
N ASP A 13 -0.86 4.66 18.35
CA ASP A 13 -0.63 3.82 17.18
C ASP A 13 -1.65 4.04 16.05
N SER A 14 -2.34 5.19 16.03
CA SER A 14 -3.21 5.57 14.90
C SER A 14 -2.50 6.53 13.94
N CYS A 15 -2.59 6.26 12.65
CA CYS A 15 -2.01 7.09 11.59
C CYS A 15 -2.82 8.38 11.46
N VAL A 16 -2.17 9.55 11.59
CA VAL A 16 -2.86 10.85 11.55
C VAL A 16 -3.39 11.23 10.16
N ILE A 17 -3.01 10.49 9.11
CA ILE A 17 -3.46 10.73 7.73
C ILE A 17 -4.73 9.94 7.44
N CYS A 18 -4.77 8.66 7.79
CA CYS A 18 -5.91 7.78 7.48
C CYS A 18 -6.79 7.45 8.69
N LEU A 19 -6.39 7.84 9.90
CA LEU A 19 -7.08 7.57 11.18
C LEU A 19 -7.28 6.08 11.52
N HIS A 20 -6.53 5.19 10.87
CA HIS A 20 -6.51 3.75 11.17
C HIS A 20 -5.25 3.37 11.96
N ALA A 21 -5.22 2.16 12.53
CA ALA A 21 -4.03 1.60 13.17
C ALA A 21 -2.83 1.58 12.19
N VAL A 22 -1.65 1.96 12.67
CA VAL A 22 -0.40 1.97 11.91
C VAL A 22 0.05 0.54 11.69
N THR A 23 0.08 0.09 10.44
CA THR A 23 0.51 -1.26 10.08
C THR A 23 2.02 -1.32 9.83
N GLU A 24 2.56 -0.25 9.26
CA GLU A 24 4.00 -0.08 9.02
C GLU A 24 4.41 1.32 9.43
N ARG A 25 5.15 1.44 10.53
CA ARG A 25 5.52 2.75 11.09
C ARG A 25 6.55 3.45 10.21
N ALA A 26 6.28 4.71 9.90
CA ALA A 26 7.18 5.55 9.12
C ALA A 26 7.58 6.84 9.84
N ILE A 27 8.87 7.16 9.80
CA ILE A 27 9.47 8.33 10.44
C ILE A 27 9.91 9.34 9.39
N ALA A 28 9.39 10.57 9.47
CA ALA A 28 9.72 11.65 8.56
C ALA A 28 11.02 12.37 8.99
N ALA A 29 12.10 12.23 8.24
CA ALA A 29 13.35 12.95 8.47
C ALA A 29 13.36 14.30 7.73
N PRO A 30 13.83 15.41 8.37
CA PRO A 30 14.57 15.47 9.63
C PRO A 30 13.71 15.73 10.88
N CYS A 31 12.39 15.88 10.75
CA CYS A 31 11.53 16.28 11.88
C CYS A 31 11.19 15.15 12.88
N ASN A 32 11.51 13.90 12.53
CA ASN A 32 11.31 12.68 13.32
C ASN A 32 9.87 12.44 13.81
N HIS A 33 8.88 12.99 13.11
CA HIS A 33 7.48 12.63 13.36
C HIS A 33 7.21 11.21 12.84
N TYR A 34 6.55 10.37 13.66
CA TYR A 34 6.44 8.92 13.44
C TYR A 34 5.01 8.35 13.53
N THR A 35 3.99 9.20 13.70
CA THR A 35 2.58 8.78 13.81
C THR A 35 1.92 8.62 12.44
N PHE A 36 2.63 7.96 11.53
CA PHE A 36 2.18 7.71 10.17
C PHE A 36 2.36 6.25 9.80
N ASP A 37 1.42 5.74 9.03
CA ASP A 37 1.63 4.56 8.21
C ASP A 37 2.50 4.94 7.00
N PHE A 38 3.44 4.07 6.64
CA PHE A 38 4.39 4.28 5.55
C PHE A 38 3.72 4.68 4.24
N ILE A 39 2.66 3.96 3.86
CA ILE A 39 1.96 4.22 2.60
C ILE A 39 1.29 5.60 2.62
N CYS A 40 0.71 5.96 3.76
CA CYS A 40 0.04 7.25 3.93
C CYS A 40 1.04 8.40 3.85
N LEU A 41 2.20 8.28 4.52
CA LEU A 41 3.22 9.33 4.51
C LEU A 41 3.86 9.49 3.13
N VAL A 42 4.18 8.39 2.44
CA VAL A 42 4.76 8.44 1.09
C VAL A 42 3.78 9.07 0.10
N SER A 43 2.50 8.70 0.15
CA SER A 43 1.46 9.28 -0.72
C SER A 43 1.34 10.79 -0.50
N TRP A 44 1.35 11.25 0.75
CA TRP A 44 1.36 12.68 1.07
C TRP A 44 2.59 13.40 0.49
N LEU A 45 3.76 12.78 0.61
CA LEU A 45 5.03 13.38 0.18
C LEU A 45 5.22 13.45 -1.34
N GLN A 46 4.45 12.68 -2.11
CA GLN A 46 4.41 12.79 -3.56
C GLN A 46 3.78 14.12 -4.03
N GLU A 47 2.79 14.62 -3.29
CA GLU A 47 2.13 15.89 -3.59
C GLU A 47 2.81 17.08 -2.89
N ARG A 48 3.24 16.89 -1.63
CA ARG A 48 3.81 17.94 -0.79
C ARG A 48 5.03 17.43 -0.08
N SER A 49 6.21 17.97 -0.37
CA SER A 49 7.45 17.58 0.32
C SER A 49 7.54 18.06 1.78
N THR A 50 6.43 18.40 2.43
CA THR A 50 6.38 18.93 3.81
C THR A 50 5.69 17.94 4.75
N CYS A 51 6.14 17.87 5.99
CA CYS A 51 5.52 16.97 6.98
C CYS A 51 4.11 17.46 7.37
N PRO A 52 3.08 16.57 7.41
CA PRO A 52 1.71 16.93 7.80
C PRO A 52 1.59 17.57 9.20
N LEU A 53 2.51 17.23 10.10
CA LEU A 53 2.52 17.70 11.49
C LEU A 53 3.37 18.96 11.70
N CYS A 54 4.28 19.30 10.78
CA CYS A 54 5.17 20.46 10.91
C CYS A 54 4.50 21.80 10.54
N LYS A 55 3.22 21.98 10.91
CA LYS A 55 2.35 23.12 10.52
C LYS A 55 3.00 24.51 10.70
N ALA A 56 3.88 24.68 11.69
CA ALA A 56 4.51 25.97 11.99
C ALA A 56 5.83 26.25 11.23
N ARG A 57 6.58 25.22 10.81
CA ARG A 57 7.97 25.37 10.34
C ARG A 57 8.20 24.97 8.88
N LYS A 58 7.17 24.48 8.18
CA LYS A 58 7.24 23.95 6.80
C LYS A 58 8.53 23.14 6.58
N VAL A 59 8.79 22.18 7.47
CA VAL A 59 10.00 21.35 7.35
C VAL A 59 9.83 20.44 6.14
N GLU A 60 10.72 20.62 5.17
CA GLU A 60 10.82 19.72 4.04
C GLU A 60 11.33 18.37 4.51
N VAL A 61 10.58 17.31 4.21
CA VAL A 61 10.98 15.95 4.49
C VAL A 61 11.94 15.52 3.38
N SER A 62 13.17 15.18 3.75
CA SER A 62 14.19 14.70 2.81
C SER A 62 14.15 13.19 2.65
N ALA A 63 13.74 12.48 3.69
CA ALA A 63 13.69 11.04 3.71
C ALA A 63 12.61 10.52 4.67
N VAL A 64 12.10 9.32 4.40
CA VAL A 64 11.19 8.59 5.27
C VAL A 64 11.84 7.27 5.66
N GLN A 65 12.01 7.03 6.95
CA GLN A 65 12.54 5.76 7.46
C GLN A 65 11.38 4.82 7.80
N TYR A 66 11.44 3.56 7.37
CA TYR A 66 10.37 2.56 7.50
C TYR A 66 10.93 1.14 7.58
N ASP A 67 10.08 0.13 7.82
CA ASP A 67 10.47 -1.30 7.93
C ASP A 67 11.59 -1.53 8.96
N PHE A 68 11.38 -1.07 10.20
CA PHE A 68 12.35 -1.20 11.28
C PHE A 68 12.45 -2.65 11.75
N CYS A 69 13.59 -3.29 11.46
CA CYS A 69 13.95 -4.62 11.97
C CYS A 69 14.86 -4.54 13.21
N SER A 70 15.56 -3.41 13.39
CA SER A 70 16.40 -3.05 14.55
C SER A 70 16.55 -1.52 14.60
N PRO A 71 16.93 -0.88 15.74
CA PRO A 71 17.16 0.57 15.81
C PRO A 71 18.14 1.13 14.76
N THR A 72 19.01 0.28 14.21
CA THR A 72 19.98 0.63 13.16
C THR A 72 19.66 -0.02 11.81
N ASP A 73 18.64 -0.88 11.73
CA ASP A 73 18.25 -1.60 10.51
C ASP A 73 16.83 -1.18 10.10
N TYR A 74 16.77 -0.25 9.16
CA TYR A 74 15.55 0.31 8.60
C TYR A 74 15.77 0.72 7.15
N LYS A 75 14.71 0.70 6.36
CA LYS A 75 14.73 1.19 4.98
C LYS A 75 14.48 2.69 4.94
N THR A 76 15.07 3.36 3.96
CA THR A 76 14.93 4.81 3.79
C THR A 76 14.37 5.12 2.40
N TYR A 77 13.21 5.78 2.35
CA TYR A 77 12.61 6.32 1.14
C TYR A 77 13.03 7.78 0.96
N ALA A 78 13.79 8.08 -0.11
CA ALA A 78 14.20 9.45 -0.43
C ALA A 78 13.07 10.25 -1.09
N VAL A 79 12.74 11.41 -0.54
CA VAL A 79 11.67 12.28 -1.05
C VAL A 79 12.24 13.25 -2.08
N ARG A 80 11.62 13.32 -3.26
CA ARG A 80 11.99 14.31 -4.27
C ARG A 80 11.41 15.67 -3.87
N ARG A 81 12.27 16.68 -3.71
CA ARG A 81 11.85 18.07 -3.42
C ARG A 81 10.95 18.59 -4.54
N THR A 82 9.77 19.09 -4.19
CA THR A 82 8.81 19.66 -5.15
C THR A 82 9.12 21.12 -5.51
N HIS A 83 10.13 21.75 -4.90
CA HIS A 83 10.57 23.11 -5.24
C HIS A 83 11.90 23.12 -6.03
N ARG A 84 11.81 23.35 -7.34
CA ARG A 84 12.93 23.84 -8.15
C ARG A 84 13.12 25.34 -7.89
N HIS A 85 13.90 25.69 -6.88
CA HIS A 85 14.55 27.01 -6.89
C HIS A 85 15.75 26.92 -7.83
N SER A 86 15.60 27.49 -9.02
CA SER A 86 16.72 27.79 -9.92
C SER A 86 17.64 28.77 -9.20
N ILE A 87 18.75 28.27 -8.65
CA ILE A 87 19.81 29.13 -8.13
C ILE A 87 20.92 29.10 -9.18
N HIS A 88 21.02 30.21 -9.93
CA HIS A 88 22.22 30.56 -10.67
C HIS A 88 23.43 30.46 -9.73
N ALA A 89 24.35 29.54 -10.01
CA ALA A 89 25.62 29.45 -9.30
C ALA A 89 26.62 30.44 -9.94
N PRO A 90 27.17 31.42 -9.19
CA PRO A 90 28.34 32.14 -9.64
C PRO A 90 29.60 31.29 -9.41
N TYR A 91 30.59 31.59 -10.22
CA TYR A 91 31.79 30.84 -10.51
C TYR A 91 32.69 30.54 -9.30
N GLY A 92 33.28 29.33 -9.31
CA GLY A 92 34.68 29.10 -8.89
C GLY A 92 34.95 28.58 -7.47
N LEU A 93 34.96 27.25 -7.28
CA LEU A 93 35.83 26.55 -6.31
C LEU A 93 36.17 25.13 -6.81
N PRO A 94 37.44 24.66 -6.69
CA PRO A 94 37.85 23.33 -7.16
C PRO A 94 37.36 22.24 -6.20
N ARG A 95 36.52 21.35 -6.71
CA ARG A 95 35.85 20.29 -5.95
C ARG A 95 36.76 19.06 -5.84
N ARG A 96 37.20 18.77 -4.61
CA ARG A 96 37.91 17.54 -4.22
C ARG A 96 37.14 16.28 -4.70
N PRO A 97 37.78 15.27 -5.32
CA PRO A 97 37.06 14.10 -5.80
C PRO A 97 36.73 13.18 -4.61
N ARG A 98 35.54 13.32 -4.02
CA ARG A 98 34.97 12.26 -3.18
C ARG A 98 34.48 11.15 -4.10
N ARG A 99 35.35 10.16 -4.31
CA ARG A 99 34.92 8.79 -4.65
C ARG A 99 34.15 8.24 -3.45
N PHE A 100 32.84 8.37 -3.49
CA PHE A 100 31.94 7.39 -2.92
C PHE A 100 30.98 7.02 -4.04
N GLY A 101 31.03 5.75 -4.44
CA GLY A 101 30.16 5.21 -5.47
C GLY A 101 28.72 5.52 -5.11
N ARG A 102 28.09 6.37 -5.92
CA ARG A 102 26.63 6.32 -6.05
C ARG A 102 26.33 4.99 -6.70
N VAL A 103 26.00 4.00 -5.90
CA VAL A 103 24.99 3.06 -6.35
C VAL A 103 23.75 3.94 -6.56
N CYS A 104 23.35 4.07 -7.81
CA CYS A 104 22.09 4.69 -8.18
C CYS A 104 21.00 3.81 -7.57
N GLU A 105 20.53 4.12 -6.36
CA GLU A 105 19.27 3.56 -5.85
C GLU A 105 18.19 4.03 -6.83
N GLN A 106 17.85 3.11 -7.72
CA GLN A 106 16.79 3.29 -8.69
C GLN A 106 15.53 3.73 -7.92
N PRO A 107 14.75 4.69 -8.44
CA PRO A 107 13.52 5.09 -7.80
C PRO A 107 12.67 3.84 -7.60
N ILE A 108 12.30 3.56 -6.34
CA ILE A 108 11.46 2.43 -5.93
C ILE A 108 10.11 2.59 -6.63
N VAL A 109 10.01 2.17 -7.88
CA VAL A 109 8.75 1.72 -8.43
C VAL A 109 8.36 0.57 -7.52
N ASP A 110 7.18 0.65 -6.90
CA ASP A 110 6.71 -0.37 -5.98
C ASP A 110 6.69 -1.71 -6.71
N VAL A 111 7.76 -2.49 -6.54
CA VAL A 111 8.04 -3.72 -7.29
C VAL A 111 6.89 -4.70 -7.10
N SER A 112 6.25 -4.65 -5.92
CA SER A 112 5.05 -5.40 -5.63
C SER A 112 3.92 -5.05 -6.60
N ILE A 113 3.65 -3.76 -6.85
CA ILE A 113 2.63 -3.30 -7.80
C ILE A 113 2.97 -3.69 -9.24
N LEU A 114 4.24 -3.64 -9.65
CA LEU A 114 4.65 -4.10 -10.98
C LEU A 114 4.40 -5.60 -11.18
N ARG A 115 4.75 -6.41 -10.17
CA ARG A 115 4.46 -7.85 -10.16
C ARG A 115 2.95 -8.11 -10.23
N ARG A 116 2.15 -7.40 -9.43
CA ARG A 116 0.69 -7.52 -9.47
C ARG A 116 0.10 -7.07 -10.82
N ARG A 117 0.63 -6.01 -11.44
CA ARG A 117 0.26 -5.63 -12.82
C ARG A 117 0.51 -6.74 -13.82
N HIS A 118 1.62 -7.47 -13.68
CA HIS A 118 1.91 -8.64 -14.52
C HIS A 118 0.86 -9.76 -14.31
N VAL A 119 0.50 -10.06 -13.06
CA VAL A 119 -0.55 -11.04 -12.70
C VAL A 119 -1.88 -10.70 -13.39
N TYR A 120 -2.36 -9.46 -13.28
CA TYR A 120 -3.61 -9.04 -13.93
C TYR A 120 -3.55 -8.97 -15.45
N ARG A 121 -2.38 -8.63 -16.00
CA ARG A 121 -2.16 -8.58 -17.45
C ARG A 121 -2.23 -9.98 -18.08
N HIS A 122 -1.64 -10.98 -17.44
CA HIS A 122 -1.57 -12.36 -17.95
C HIS A 122 -2.65 -13.28 -17.38
N LYS A 123 -3.58 -12.74 -16.56
CA LYS A 123 -4.66 -13.51 -15.91
C LYS A 123 -4.15 -14.72 -15.14
N LEU A 124 -3.08 -14.51 -14.36
CA LEU A 124 -2.45 -15.57 -13.58
C LEU A 124 -3.22 -15.80 -12.29
N TYR A 125 -3.88 -16.95 -12.19
CA TYR A 125 -4.57 -17.37 -10.96
C TYR A 125 -3.56 -18.06 -10.03
N SER A 126 -3.53 -17.66 -8.77
CA SER A 126 -2.73 -18.37 -7.75
C SER A 126 -3.20 -19.81 -7.60
N TYR A 127 -2.25 -20.71 -7.35
CA TYR A 127 -2.58 -22.09 -7.03
C TYR A 127 -3.35 -22.20 -5.73
N HIS A 128 -4.34 -23.10 -5.71
CA HIS A 128 -5.15 -23.33 -4.52
C HIS A 128 -4.35 -24.12 -3.48
N VAL A 129 -4.23 -23.56 -2.27
CA VAL A 129 -3.67 -24.24 -1.11
C VAL A 129 -4.79 -24.79 -0.24
N GLY A 130 -4.74 -26.10 0.04
CA GLY A 130 -5.70 -26.79 0.89
C GLY A 130 -5.65 -26.34 2.35
N SER A 131 -6.79 -26.38 3.04
CA SER A 131 -6.90 -26.07 4.46
C SER A 131 -6.37 -27.25 5.29
N ASN A 132 -5.10 -27.20 5.69
CA ASN A 132 -4.45 -28.25 6.47
C ASN A 132 -3.72 -27.63 7.68
N PRO A 133 -3.54 -28.39 8.79
CA PRO A 133 -2.78 -27.91 9.95
C PRO A 133 -1.35 -27.47 9.60
N VAL A 134 -0.75 -28.12 8.60
CA VAL A 134 0.62 -27.82 8.14
C VAL A 134 0.69 -26.53 7.31
N SER A 135 -0.32 -26.27 6.47
CA SER A 135 -0.35 -25.06 5.64
C SER A 135 -0.86 -23.84 6.41
N GLY A 136 -1.64 -24.04 7.47
CA GLY A 136 -2.26 -22.97 8.25
C GLY A 136 -3.38 -22.24 7.50
N TYR A 137 -3.75 -22.69 6.30
CA TYR A 137 -4.84 -22.08 5.53
C TYR A 137 -6.20 -22.44 6.14
N GLN A 138 -7.08 -21.45 6.25
CA GLN A 138 -8.41 -21.62 6.85
C GLN A 138 -9.52 -21.11 5.94
N ASP A 139 -10.71 -21.70 6.08
CA ASP A 139 -11.91 -21.25 5.38
C ASP A 139 -12.45 -19.98 6.06
N ILE A 140 -12.68 -18.93 5.26
CA ILE A 140 -13.24 -17.67 5.74
C ILE A 140 -14.68 -17.53 5.25
N TYR A 141 -15.57 -17.22 6.18
CA TYR A 141 -17.00 -17.00 5.92
C TYR A 141 -17.41 -15.55 6.20
N PRO A 142 -18.50 -15.06 5.58
CA PRO A 142 -18.90 -13.65 5.72
C PRO A 142 -19.15 -13.19 7.15
N HIS A 143 -19.72 -14.04 8.00
CA HIS A 143 -19.96 -13.73 9.41
C HIS A 143 -18.65 -13.49 10.18
N MET A 144 -17.62 -14.31 9.94
CA MET A 144 -16.31 -14.14 10.58
C MET A 144 -15.68 -12.79 10.23
N VAL A 145 -15.82 -12.36 8.97
CA VAL A 145 -15.34 -11.05 8.52
C VAL A 145 -16.18 -9.92 9.12
N ALA A 146 -17.48 -10.13 9.30
CA ALA A 146 -18.35 -9.13 9.94
C ALA A 146 -17.99 -8.89 11.41
N ASP A 147 -17.63 -9.94 12.13
CA ASP A 147 -17.35 -9.91 13.57
C ASP A 147 -15.90 -9.52 13.90
N SER A 148 -14.93 -9.86 13.06
CA SER A 148 -13.50 -9.61 13.31
C SER A 148 -12.99 -8.34 12.63
N SER A 149 -12.54 -7.35 13.42
CA SER A 149 -11.83 -6.16 12.94
C SER A 149 -10.49 -6.48 12.27
N ASP A 150 -9.85 -7.58 12.70
CA ASP A 150 -8.55 -8.00 12.21
C ASP A 150 -8.65 -8.55 10.80
N LEU A 151 -9.66 -9.38 10.53
CA LEU A 151 -9.96 -9.86 9.17
C LEU A 151 -10.35 -8.71 8.24
N GLN A 152 -11.09 -7.72 8.74
CA GLN A 152 -11.40 -6.52 7.95
C GLN A 152 -10.15 -5.69 7.64
N SER A 153 -9.24 -5.54 8.60
CA SER A 153 -7.98 -4.81 8.41
C SER A 153 -7.05 -5.56 7.44
N LYS A 154 -6.97 -6.89 7.57
CA LYS A 154 -6.26 -7.78 6.64
C LYS A 154 -6.81 -7.69 5.22
N ALA A 155 -8.13 -7.68 5.05
CA ALA A 155 -8.76 -7.49 3.75
C ALA A 155 -8.40 -6.10 3.18
N ARG A 156 -8.56 -5.04 3.97
CA ARG A 156 -8.27 -3.66 3.53
C ARG A 156 -6.83 -3.47 3.10
N MET A 157 -5.87 -4.06 3.81
CA MET A 157 -4.45 -3.99 3.48
C MET A 157 -4.18 -4.50 2.06
N TRP A 158 -4.69 -5.69 1.73
CA TRP A 158 -4.54 -6.28 0.41
C TRP A 158 -5.32 -5.49 -0.66
N ILE A 159 -6.57 -5.14 -0.40
CA ILE A 159 -7.41 -4.40 -1.36
C ILE A 159 -6.76 -3.06 -1.74
N ARG A 160 -6.24 -2.30 -0.76
CA ARG A 160 -5.55 -1.03 -1.05
C ARG A 160 -4.37 -1.20 -1.99
N ARG A 161 -3.57 -2.25 -1.83
CA ARG A 161 -2.46 -2.55 -2.76
C ARG A 161 -3.01 -2.89 -4.15
N GLU A 162 -3.99 -3.77 -4.24
CA GLU A 162 -4.51 -4.24 -5.53
C GLU A 162 -5.23 -3.15 -6.31
N LEU A 163 -5.96 -2.25 -5.64
CA LEU A 163 -6.62 -1.14 -6.34
C LEU A 163 -5.60 -0.24 -7.06
N ARG A 164 -4.37 -0.10 -6.55
CA ARG A 164 -3.27 0.65 -7.21
C ARG A 164 -2.79 0.02 -8.52
N VAL A 165 -3.12 -1.25 -8.79
CA VAL A 165 -2.87 -1.89 -10.09
C VAL A 165 -3.68 -1.19 -11.18
N PHE A 166 -4.92 -0.78 -10.85
CA PHE A 166 -5.86 -0.15 -11.75
C PHE A 166 -5.65 1.36 -11.80
N SER A 167 -4.72 1.80 -12.65
CA SER A 167 -4.38 3.23 -12.77
C SER A 167 -5.58 4.12 -13.11
N PHE A 168 -6.58 3.60 -13.83
CA PHE A 168 -7.80 4.34 -14.18
C PHE A 168 -8.64 4.76 -12.96
N LEU A 169 -8.46 4.12 -11.81
CA LEU A 169 -9.10 4.58 -10.56
C LEU A 169 -8.44 5.88 -10.05
N TYR A 170 -7.20 6.13 -10.46
CA TYR A 170 -6.38 7.27 -10.01
C TYR A 170 -6.19 8.35 -11.08
N THR A 171 -6.54 8.09 -12.33
CA THR A 171 -6.41 9.04 -13.45
C THR A 171 -7.74 9.77 -13.65
N ASP A 172 -7.74 11.10 -13.54
CA ASP A 172 -8.88 11.91 -13.96
C ASP A 172 -9.02 11.84 -15.50
N PRO A 173 -10.20 11.55 -16.06
CA PRO A 173 -10.42 11.55 -17.50
C PRO A 173 -10.42 12.97 -18.11
N SER A 174 -10.18 14.03 -17.33
CA SER A 174 -10.29 15.43 -17.74
C SER A 174 -8.95 16.18 -17.71
N ASP A 175 -7.93 15.69 -18.41
CA ASP A 175 -6.67 16.43 -18.61
C ASP A 175 -6.79 17.52 -19.70
N SER A 176 -7.96 18.18 -19.75
CA SER A 176 -8.24 19.28 -20.67
C SER A 176 -9.18 20.32 -20.05
N THR A 177 -8.85 20.84 -18.87
CA THR A 177 -9.00 22.26 -18.44
C THR A 177 -8.79 22.38 -16.91
N PRO A 178 -8.02 23.39 -16.43
CA PRO A 178 -7.78 23.56 -15.01
C PRO A 178 -8.89 24.42 -14.38
N THR A 179 -10.02 23.81 -14.01
CA THR A 179 -11.05 24.49 -13.20
C THR A 179 -11.50 23.60 -12.05
N GLN A 180 -11.01 23.93 -10.84
CA GLN A 180 -11.53 23.63 -9.50
C GLN A 180 -12.24 22.27 -9.29
N GLY A 181 -11.51 21.28 -8.75
CA GLY A 181 -12.11 20.05 -8.22
C GLY A 181 -11.13 18.91 -7.89
N GLY A 182 -9.89 19.21 -7.47
CA GLY A 182 -8.88 18.17 -7.21
C GLY A 182 -9.10 17.41 -5.90
N ALA A 183 -9.86 16.31 -5.93
CA ALA A 183 -9.92 15.28 -4.87
C ALA A 183 -10.62 13.95 -5.28
N THR A 184 -10.96 13.73 -6.56
CA THR A 184 -11.89 12.68 -7.00
C THR A 184 -11.27 11.29 -7.19
N THR A 185 -9.98 11.22 -7.49
CA THR A 185 -9.36 9.96 -7.90
C THR A 185 -9.07 9.03 -6.71
N SER A 186 -8.65 9.58 -5.58
CA SER A 186 -8.60 8.84 -4.31
C SER A 186 -9.99 8.41 -3.82
N SER A 187 -11.04 9.20 -4.09
CA SER A 187 -12.39 8.87 -3.58
C SER A 187 -12.99 7.64 -4.24
N ASN A 188 -12.71 7.38 -5.52
CA ASN A 188 -13.21 6.20 -6.21
C ASN A 188 -12.58 4.91 -5.65
N ALA A 189 -11.26 4.93 -5.42
CA ALA A 189 -10.56 3.81 -4.81
C ALA A 189 -11.02 3.56 -3.35
N GLU A 190 -11.22 4.62 -2.56
CA GLU A 190 -11.72 4.49 -1.17
C GLU A 190 -13.18 4.01 -1.10
N PHE A 191 -14.02 4.44 -2.06
CA PHE A 191 -15.37 3.91 -2.23
C PHE A 191 -15.33 2.42 -2.54
N LEU A 192 -14.53 2.00 -3.53
CA LEU A 192 -14.41 0.58 -3.90
C LEU A 192 -13.81 -0.26 -2.77
N LEU A 193 -12.82 0.26 -2.05
CA LEU A 193 -12.29 -0.40 -0.85
C LEU A 193 -13.40 -0.69 0.16
N SER A 194 -14.21 0.33 0.48
CA SER A 194 -15.32 0.21 1.43
C SER A 194 -16.41 -0.74 0.91
N TYR A 195 -16.70 -0.68 -0.39
CA TYR A 195 -17.68 -1.52 -1.06
C TYR A 195 -17.26 -2.99 -1.06
N VAL A 196 -16.02 -3.31 -1.42
CA VAL A 196 -15.48 -4.68 -1.40
C VAL A 196 -15.53 -5.25 0.02
N VAL A 197 -15.16 -4.47 1.04
CA VAL A 197 -15.27 -4.92 2.44
C VAL A 197 -16.73 -5.18 2.82
N ALA A 198 -17.68 -4.37 2.35
CA ALA A 198 -19.10 -4.61 2.58
C ALA A 198 -19.60 -5.89 1.89
N ILE A 199 -19.09 -6.21 0.68
CA ILE A 199 -19.36 -7.47 -0.01
C ILE A 199 -18.85 -8.64 0.82
N LEU A 200 -17.60 -8.58 1.33
CA LEU A 200 -17.02 -9.65 2.15
C LEU A 200 -17.84 -9.97 3.41
N LYS A 201 -18.54 -8.98 3.96
CA LYS A 201 -19.39 -9.15 5.16
C LYS A 201 -20.74 -9.81 4.86
N LYS A 202 -21.19 -9.81 3.60
CA LYS A 202 -22.55 -10.21 3.22
C LYS A 202 -22.60 -11.37 2.22
N VAL A 203 -21.56 -11.54 1.42
CA VAL A 203 -21.53 -12.47 0.30
C VAL A 203 -20.41 -13.47 0.50
N ASP A 204 -20.73 -14.76 0.37
CA ASP A 204 -19.73 -15.83 0.41
C ASP A 204 -18.93 -15.87 -0.89
N LEU A 205 -17.62 -15.70 -0.80
CA LEU A 205 -16.68 -15.80 -1.93
C LEU A 205 -16.54 -17.23 -2.47
N LYS A 206 -17.05 -18.25 -1.78
CA LYS A 206 -17.12 -19.64 -2.27
C LYS A 206 -18.41 -19.93 -3.05
N ALA A 207 -19.40 -19.03 -3.03
CA ALA A 207 -20.67 -19.28 -3.68
C ALA A 207 -20.50 -19.45 -5.20
N SER A 208 -21.05 -20.54 -5.75
CA SER A 208 -21.01 -20.87 -7.18
C SER A 208 -21.90 -19.97 -8.05
N ASN A 209 -22.69 -19.09 -7.43
CA ASN A 209 -23.63 -18.21 -8.11
C ASN A 209 -22.98 -17.00 -8.80
N GLY A 210 -21.66 -16.79 -8.63
CA GLY A 210 -20.94 -15.65 -9.20
C GLY A 210 -21.46 -14.29 -8.73
N HIS A 211 -22.19 -14.21 -7.62
CA HIS A 211 -22.84 -12.98 -7.18
C HIS A 211 -21.81 -11.89 -6.88
N ALA A 212 -20.72 -12.23 -6.18
CA ALA A 212 -19.64 -11.29 -5.89
C ALA A 212 -18.96 -10.76 -7.17
N GLU A 213 -18.81 -11.61 -8.20
CA GLU A 213 -18.23 -11.20 -9.48
C GLU A 213 -19.14 -10.19 -10.19
N ASN A 214 -20.44 -10.44 -10.20
CA ASN A 214 -21.43 -9.56 -10.82
C ASN A 214 -21.49 -8.17 -10.15
N LEU A 215 -21.25 -8.09 -8.84
CA LEU A 215 -21.19 -6.81 -8.12
C LEU A 215 -19.94 -6.00 -8.44
N LEU A 216 -18.81 -6.64 -8.75
CA LEU A 216 -17.53 -5.96 -8.99
C LEU A 216 -17.19 -5.76 -10.47
N GLN A 217 -17.83 -6.50 -11.39
CA GLN A 217 -17.50 -6.42 -12.81
C GLN A 217 -17.73 -5.04 -13.42
N GLU A 218 -18.68 -4.26 -12.89
CA GLU A 218 -18.96 -2.89 -13.38
C GLU A 218 -17.81 -1.92 -13.07
N HIS A 219 -17.04 -2.18 -12.02
CA HIS A 219 -15.97 -1.29 -11.56
C HIS A 219 -14.58 -1.72 -12.06
N LEU A 220 -14.32 -3.03 -12.16
CA LEU A 220 -13.00 -3.56 -12.52
C LEU A 220 -12.95 -4.24 -13.90
N GLY A 221 -14.12 -4.54 -14.47
CA GLY A 221 -14.27 -5.44 -15.62
C GLY A 221 -14.40 -6.91 -15.19
N ARG A 222 -15.14 -7.72 -15.97
CA ARG A 222 -15.49 -9.11 -15.62
C ARG A 222 -14.27 -10.00 -15.31
N ASP A 223 -13.27 -10.01 -16.18
CA ASP A 223 -12.10 -10.88 -16.01
C ASP A 223 -11.22 -10.44 -14.84
N ASN A 224 -11.08 -9.13 -14.64
CA ASN A 224 -10.33 -8.58 -13.52
C ASN A 224 -11.05 -8.81 -12.19
N ALA A 225 -12.38 -8.68 -12.15
CA ALA A 225 -13.18 -8.93 -10.96
C ALA A 225 -13.07 -10.39 -10.51
N ARG A 226 -13.13 -11.34 -11.46
CA ARG A 226 -12.90 -12.77 -11.21
C ARG A 226 -11.54 -13.04 -10.58
N LEU A 227 -10.49 -12.55 -11.22
CA LEU A 227 -9.13 -12.74 -10.71
C LEU A 227 -8.92 -12.05 -9.36
N PHE A 228 -9.44 -10.83 -9.21
CA PHE A 228 -9.36 -10.07 -7.95
C PHE A 228 -10.02 -10.84 -6.81
N LEU A 229 -11.21 -11.40 -7.01
CA LEU A 229 -11.90 -12.17 -5.98
C LEU A 229 -11.20 -13.50 -5.67
N HIS A 230 -10.64 -14.16 -6.68
CA HIS A 230 -9.84 -15.37 -6.49
C HIS A 230 -8.62 -15.11 -5.60
N GLU A 231 -7.84 -14.08 -5.94
CA GLU A 231 -6.63 -13.72 -5.18
C GLU A 231 -6.98 -13.18 -3.78
N LEU A 232 -8.05 -12.41 -3.65
CA LEU A 232 -8.56 -11.93 -2.35
C LEU A 232 -8.92 -13.11 -1.45
N LYS A 233 -9.62 -14.10 -1.99
CA LYS A 233 -9.96 -15.32 -1.27
C LYS A 233 -8.70 -16.09 -0.86
N ALA A 234 -7.72 -16.24 -1.75
CA ALA A 234 -6.46 -16.89 -1.42
C ALA A 234 -5.70 -16.18 -0.28
N TRP A 235 -5.64 -14.85 -0.33
CA TRP A 235 -5.05 -14.01 0.73
C TRP A 235 -5.79 -14.15 2.06
N MET A 236 -7.12 -14.03 2.05
CA MET A 236 -7.94 -14.09 3.27
C MET A 236 -7.81 -15.44 3.98
N ARG A 237 -7.69 -16.53 3.22
CA ARG A 237 -7.47 -17.89 3.76
C ARG A 237 -6.08 -18.13 4.30
N SER A 238 -5.09 -17.36 3.85
CA SER A 238 -3.68 -17.59 4.18
C SER A 238 -3.38 -17.25 5.64
N PRO A 239 -2.35 -17.86 6.26
CA PRO A 239 -1.93 -17.52 7.62
C PRO A 239 -1.13 -16.21 7.70
N TYR A 240 -0.72 -15.63 6.57
CA TYR A 240 0.15 -14.46 6.54
C TYR A 240 -0.57 -13.19 7.00
N SER A 241 0.17 -12.33 7.72
CA SER A 241 -0.30 -11.02 8.20
C SER A 241 0.26 -9.87 7.37
N LYS A 242 1.38 -10.08 6.67
CA LYS A 242 2.04 -9.08 5.81
C LYS A 242 1.96 -9.49 4.34
N LEU A 243 1.78 -8.50 3.47
CA LEU A 243 1.68 -8.72 2.02
C LEU A 243 2.97 -9.28 1.41
N ARG A 244 4.13 -8.85 1.91
CA ARG A 244 5.44 -9.30 1.42
C ARG A 244 5.65 -10.80 1.61
N ASP A 245 5.21 -11.33 2.75
CA ASP A 245 5.37 -12.75 3.08
C ASP A 245 4.47 -13.59 2.17
N TRP A 246 3.23 -13.17 1.93
CA TRP A 246 2.34 -13.85 0.98
C TRP A 246 2.82 -13.73 -0.46
N ASP A 247 3.32 -12.57 -0.89
CA ASP A 247 3.87 -12.39 -2.25
C ASP A 247 5.10 -13.27 -2.52
N GLY A 248 5.84 -13.69 -1.48
CA GLY A 248 6.96 -14.62 -1.59
C GLY A 248 6.54 -16.08 -1.72
N GLU A 249 5.38 -16.44 -1.16
CA GLU A 249 4.92 -17.83 -1.03
C GLU A 249 3.83 -18.19 -2.06
N VAL A 250 3.14 -17.19 -2.62
CA VAL A 250 2.11 -17.41 -3.63
C VAL A 250 2.72 -17.89 -4.95
N GLN A 251 2.18 -18.97 -5.48
CA GLN A 251 2.65 -19.60 -6.70
C GLN A 251 1.64 -19.43 -7.84
N TYR A 252 2.17 -19.22 -9.05
CA TYR A 252 1.42 -19.07 -10.29
C TYR A 252 1.90 -20.09 -11.32
N ARG A 253 1.10 -20.29 -12.36
CA ARG A 253 1.47 -21.17 -13.48
C ARG A 253 2.73 -20.72 -14.21
N GLU A 254 2.98 -19.43 -14.25
CA GLU A 254 4.16 -18.81 -14.85
C GLU A 254 4.97 -18.12 -13.76
N GLU A 255 6.29 -18.21 -13.85
CA GLU A 255 7.18 -17.50 -12.93
C GLU A 255 7.02 -15.99 -13.14
N LEU A 256 6.71 -15.29 -12.05
CA LEU A 256 6.61 -13.84 -12.10
C LEU A 256 8.00 -13.26 -12.38
N PRO A 257 8.12 -12.22 -13.23
CA PRO A 257 9.38 -11.53 -13.42
C PRO A 257 9.95 -11.14 -12.06
N GLU A 258 11.12 -11.70 -11.73
CA GLU A 258 11.90 -11.15 -10.63
C GLU A 258 12.21 -9.69 -10.97
N PRO A 259 12.14 -8.77 -9.99
CA PRO A 259 12.77 -7.47 -10.19
C PRO A 259 14.19 -7.73 -10.66
N LEU A 260 14.51 -7.33 -11.89
CA LEU A 260 15.83 -7.52 -12.49
C LEU A 260 16.87 -6.84 -11.59
N LEU A 261 17.42 -7.58 -10.63
CA LEU A 261 18.54 -7.14 -9.80
C LEU A 261 19.88 -7.36 -10.49
N HIS A 262 19.88 -7.89 -11.72
CA HIS A 262 21.11 -8.20 -12.45
C HIS A 262 20.99 -7.85 -13.93
N LEU A 263 21.47 -6.66 -14.31
CA LEU A 263 22.18 -6.43 -15.57
C LEU A 263 23.06 -5.17 -15.42
N THR A 264 24.15 -5.31 -14.66
CA THR A 264 25.37 -4.53 -14.91
C THR A 264 26.57 -5.44 -14.66
N THR A 265 27.02 -6.10 -15.73
CA THR A 265 28.42 -6.46 -15.92
C THR A 265 28.92 -5.65 -17.09
#